data_AF-V5H731-F1
#
_entry.id   AF-V5H731-F1
#
_cell.length_a   1.000
_cell.length_b   1.000
_cell.length_c   1.000
_cell.angle_alpha   90.00
_cell.angle_beta   90.00
_cell.angle_gamma   90.00
#
_symmetry.space_group_name_H-M   'P 1'
#
loop_
_entity.id
_entity.type
_entity.pdbx_description
1 polymer ?
#
loop_
_entity_poly.entity_id
_entity_poly.type
_entity_poly.pdbx_seq_one_letter_code
_entity_poly.pdbx_strand_id
1 'polypeptide(L)'
;RERFTFKSAHLAVLERYYERDPYPDAQTREQIVEECNEAVERPERPLTEREKVSLPVVNNWFNNRRKEAKKQLRQQHAAAMAAAASASG
;
A
#
# COMPACT_ATOMS: atom_id res chain seq x y z
N ARG A 1 18.65 -4.67 -4.64
CA ARG A 1 17.24 -4.37 -5.01
C ARG A 1 17.02 -2.89 -4.75
N GLU A 2 17.02 -2.08 -5.81
CA GLU A 2 16.74 -0.64 -5.72
C GLU A 2 15.35 -0.46 -5.10
N ARG A 3 15.22 0.42 -4.10
CA ARG A 3 13.96 0.61 -3.37
C ARG A 3 13.16 1.70 -4.07
N PHE A 4 12.06 1.31 -4.69
CA PHE A 4 11.08 2.27 -5.19
C PHE A 4 10.52 3.09 -4.03
N THR A 5 10.45 4.41 -4.19
CA THR A 5 9.90 5.31 -3.17
C THR A 5 8.54 5.81 -3.63
N PHE A 6 7.49 5.45 -2.89
CA PHE A 6 6.14 5.92 -3.19
C PHE A 6 5.99 7.40 -2.82
N LYS A 7 5.43 8.20 -3.73
CA LYS A 7 5.01 9.59 -3.47
C LYS A 7 3.61 9.58 -2.86
N SER A 8 3.21 10.70 -2.26
CA SER A 8 1.87 10.89 -1.70
C SER A 8 0.76 10.58 -2.71
N ALA A 9 0.91 11.00 -3.96
CA ALA A 9 -0.04 10.70 -5.04
C ALA A 9 -0.19 9.20 -5.31
N HIS A 10 0.92 8.44 -5.36
CA HIS A 10 0.86 6.98 -5.51
C HIS A 10 0.10 6.33 -4.35
N LEU A 11 0.41 6.75 -3.12
CA LEU A 11 -0.22 6.19 -1.92
C LEU A 11 -1.73 6.46 -1.90
N ALA A 12 -2.16 7.66 -2.30
CA ALA A 12 -3.58 8.00 -2.37
C ALA A 12 -4.36 7.08 -3.31
N VAL A 13 -3.81 6.78 -4.50
CA VAL A 13 -4.40 5.83 -5.44
C VAL A 13 -4.41 4.43 -4.82
N LEU A 14 -3.26 3.93 -4.36
CA LEU A 14 -3.12 2.59 -3.79
C LEU A 14 -4.07 2.33 -2.62
N GLU A 15 -4.18 3.29 -1.69
CA GLU A 15 -5.07 3.19 -0.53
C GLU A 15 -6.54 3.17 -0.94
N ARG A 16 -6.96 4.02 -1.89
CA ARG A 16 -8.33 4.03 -2.41
C ARG A 16 -8.75 2.68 -2.98
N TYR A 17 -7.87 2.02 -3.73
CA TYR A 17 -8.16 0.68 -4.25
C TYR A 17 -8.14 -0.37 -3.12
N TYR A 18 -7.20 -0.28 -2.20
CA TYR A 18 -7.08 -1.21 -1.07
C TYR A 18 -8.30 -1.20 -0.14
N GLU A 19 -8.87 -0.02 0.10
CA GLU A 19 -10.09 0.13 0.91
C GLU A 19 -11.31 -0.52 0.24
N ARG A 20 -11.36 -0.54 -1.09
CA ARG A 20 -12.43 -1.19 -1.86
C ARG A 20 -12.22 -2.70 -1.94
N ASP A 21 -11.02 -3.11 -2.33
CA ASP A 21 -10.63 -4.50 -2.44
C ASP A 21 -9.12 -4.67 -2.09
N PRO A 22 -8.80 -5.31 -0.95
CA PRO A 22 -7.42 -5.59 -0.57
C PRO A 22 -6.76 -6.70 -1.42
N TYR A 23 -7.50 -7.35 -2.32
CA TYR A 23 -7.06 -8.44 -3.19
C TYR A 23 -7.37 -8.15 -4.67
N PRO A 24 -6.92 -7.02 -5.24
CA PRO A 24 -7.25 -6.67 -6.62
C PRO A 24 -6.74 -7.74 -7.59
N ASP A 25 -7.49 -7.97 -8.67
CA ASP A 25 -7.11 -8.88 -9.75
C ASP A 25 -5.99 -8.32 -10.64
N ALA A 26 -5.59 -9.08 -11.68
CA ALA A 26 -4.50 -8.65 -12.57
C ALA A 26 -4.85 -7.36 -13.33
N GLN A 27 -6.08 -7.25 -13.83
CA GLN A 27 -6.54 -6.10 -14.60
C GLN A 27 -6.59 -4.83 -13.76
N THR A 28 -7.13 -4.92 -12.54
CA THR A 28 -7.19 -3.79 -11.60
C THR A 28 -5.78 -3.35 -11.22
N ARG A 29 -4.83 -4.27 -11.06
CA ARG A 29 -3.43 -3.92 -10.78
C ARG A 29 -2.79 -3.16 -11.93
N GLU A 30 -3.08 -3.52 -13.18
CA GLU A 30 -2.62 -2.77 -14.35
C GLU A 30 -3.20 -1.36 -14.37
N GLN A 31 -4.50 -1.21 -14.10
CA GLN A 31 -5.14 0.11 -13.98
C GLN A 31 -4.52 0.95 -12.86
N ILE A 32 -4.24 0.36 -11.69
CA ILE A 32 -3.57 1.05 -10.59
C ILE A 32 -2.18 1.55 -11.01
N VAL A 33 -1.43 0.75 -11.79
CA VAL A 33 -0.11 1.15 -12.29
C VAL A 33 -0.23 2.37 -13.19
N GLU A 34 -1.16 2.36 -14.14
CA GLU A 34 -1.42 3.47 -15.05
C GLU A 34 -1.84 4.73 -14.27
N GLU A 35 -2.87 4.62 -13.42
CA GLU A 35 -3.39 5.74 -12.62
C GLU A 35 -2.34 6.30 -11.66
N CYS A 36 -1.48 5.45 -11.08
CA CYS A 36 -0.36 5.92 -10.25
C CYS A 36 0.64 6.74 -11.07
N ASN A 37 1.01 6.28 -12.27
CA ASN A 37 1.96 6.98 -13.12
C ASN A 37 1.36 8.30 -13.63
N GLU A 38 0.10 8.30 -14.07
CA GLU A 38 -0.61 9.52 -14.48
C GLU A 38 -0.72 10.53 -13.34
N ALA A 39 -1.00 10.08 -12.11
CA ALA A 39 -1.14 10.96 -10.94
C ALA A 39 0.16 11.69 -10.56
N VAL A 40 1.32 11.21 -11.00
CA VAL A 40 2.62 11.88 -10.79
C VAL A 40 3.23 12.43 -12.07
N GLU A 41 2.63 12.17 -13.22
CA GLU A 41 3.07 12.70 -14.49
C GLU A 41 2.95 14.22 -14.46
N ARG A 42 4.03 14.91 -14.83
CA ARG A 42 4.07 16.36 -14.89
C ARG A 42 4.36 16.79 -16.32
N PRO A 43 3.64 17.78 -16.85
CA PRO A 43 3.84 18.23 -18.23
C PRO A 43 5.25 18.78 -18.48
N GLU A 44 5.94 19.26 -17.43
CA GLU A 44 7.29 19.83 -17.52
C GLU A 44 8.42 18.81 -17.39
N ARG A 45 8.13 17.57 -16.97
CA ARG A 45 9.17 16.56 -16.73
C ARG A 45 8.66 15.14 -16.92
N PRO A 46 9.15 14.40 -17.93
CA PRO A 46 8.81 13.00 -18.10
C PRO A 46 9.30 12.17 -16.91
N LEU A 47 8.48 11.21 -16.49
CA LEU A 47 8.81 10.29 -15.41
C LEU A 47 10.01 9.42 -15.81
N THR A 48 11.01 9.37 -14.94
CA THR A 48 12.14 8.46 -15.13
C THR A 48 11.72 7.02 -14.82
N GLU A 49 12.38 6.02 -15.40
CA GLU A 49 12.10 4.59 -15.13
C GLU A 49 12.18 4.23 -13.63
N ARG A 50 12.93 5.01 -12.85
CA ARG A 50 13.03 4.87 -11.39
C ARG A 50 11.80 5.35 -10.63
N GLU A 51 11.06 6.27 -11.21
CA GLU A 51 9.85 6.88 -10.65
C GLU A 51 8.58 6.23 -11.16
N LYS A 52 8.66 5.45 -12.25
CA LYS A 52 7.53 4.70 -12.77
C LYS A 52 7.13 3.56 -11.85
N VAL A 53 5.88 3.58 -11.45
CA VAL A 53 5.22 2.45 -10.80
C VAL A 53 5.08 1.32 -11.83
N SER A 54 5.34 0.10 -11.38
CA SER A 54 5.21 -1.12 -12.17
C SER A 54 4.40 -2.18 -11.42
N LEU A 55 3.89 -3.18 -12.13
CA LEU A 55 3.11 -4.27 -11.52
C LEU A 55 3.80 -4.94 -10.32
N PRO A 56 5.11 -5.26 -10.35
CA PRO A 56 5.79 -5.81 -9.19
C PRO A 56 5.78 -4.86 -7.99
N VAL A 57 5.90 -3.56 -8.22
CA VAL A 57 5.90 -2.53 -7.16
C VAL A 57 4.54 -2.47 -6.48
N VAL A 58 3.45 -2.39 -7.26
CA VAL A 58 2.06 -2.43 -6.75
C VAL A 58 1.82 -3.73 -5.99
N ASN A 59 2.17 -4.87 -6.58
CA ASN A 59 2.06 -6.17 -5.92
C ASN A 59 2.77 -6.21 -4.56
N ASN A 60 4.01 -5.70 -4.49
CA ASN A 60 4.75 -5.66 -3.22
C ASN A 60 4.07 -4.74 -2.21
N TRP A 61 3.54 -3.59 -2.64
CA TRP A 61 2.82 -2.68 -1.76
C TRP A 61 1.58 -3.33 -1.12
N PHE A 62 0.70 -3.95 -1.92
CA PHE A 62 -0.48 -4.64 -1.41
C PHE A 62 -0.11 -5.79 -0.46
N ASN A 63 0.93 -6.55 -0.79
CA ASN A 63 1.44 -7.60 0.08
C ASN A 63 1.95 -7.07 1.43
N ASN A 64 2.70 -5.97 1.42
CA ASN A 64 3.19 -5.35 2.64
C ASN A 64 2.03 -4.75 3.45
N ARG A 65 1.09 -4.06 2.81
CA ARG A 65 -0.06 -3.44 3.47
C ARG A 65 -0.93 -4.46 4.21
N ARG A 66 -1.19 -5.61 3.60
CA ARG A 66 -1.90 -6.73 4.26
C ARG A 66 -1.12 -7.30 5.44
N LYS A 67 0.20 -7.44 5.31
CA LYS A 67 1.06 -7.89 6.42
C LYS A 67 1.03 -6.91 7.58
N GLU A 68 1.07 -5.61 7.29
CA GLU A 68 0.97 -4.56 8.31
C GLU A 68 -0.40 -4.57 8.99
N ALA A 69 -1.50 -4.67 8.23
CA ALA A 69 -2.85 -4.77 8.81
C ALA A 69 -2.98 -5.99 9.74
N LYS A 70 -2.48 -7.15 9.32
CA LYS A 70 -2.47 -8.37 10.16
C LYS A 70 -1.57 -8.19 11.39
N LYS A 71 -0.43 -7.51 11.25
CA LYS A 71 0.48 -7.23 12.37
C LYS A 71 -0.16 -6.28 13.37
N GLN A 72 -0.82 -5.21 12.90
CA GLN A 72 -1.55 -4.27 13.76
C GLN A 72 -2.67 -4.98 14.51
N LEU A 73 -3.46 -5.83 13.85
CA LEU A 73 -4.51 -6.61 14.53
C LEU A 73 -3.93 -7.52 15.62
N ARG A 74 -2.81 -8.19 15.36
CA ARG A 74 -2.11 -9.01 16.38
C ARG A 74 -1.60 -8.17 17.55
N GLN A 75 -1.05 -6.99 17.27
CA GLN A 75 -0.55 -6.09 18.31
C GLN A 75 -1.70 -5.51 19.16
N GLN A 76 -2.80 -5.12 18.52
CA GLN A 76 -4.01 -4.65 19.21
C GLN A 76 -4.60 -5.75 20.09
N HIS A 77 -4.69 -6.99 19.58
CA HIS A 77 -5.17 -8.12 20.37
C HIS A 77 -4.26 -8.41 21.58
N ALA A 78 -2.94 -8.37 21.40
CA ALA A 78 -1.99 -8.54 22.50
C ALA A 78 -2.11 -7.42 23.55
N ALA A 79 -2.27 -6.17 23.11
CA ALA A 79 -2.46 -5.02 23.99
C ALA A 79 -3.79 -5.11 24.77
N ALA A 80 -4.88 -5.51 24.12
CA ALA A 80 -6.18 -5.70 24.75
C ALA A 80 -6.13 -6.81 25.82
N MET A 81 -5.45 -7.93 25.53
CA MET A 81 -5.25 -9.01 26.50
C MET A 81 -4.42 -8.56 27.72
N ALA A 82 -3.37 -7.78 27.50
CA ALA A 82 -2.57 -7.22 28.59
C ALA A 82 -3.38 -6.25 29.47
N ALA A 83 -4.20 -5.39 28.86
CA ALA A 83 -5.06 -4.45 29.57
C ALA A 83 -6.16 -5.15 30.39
N ALA A 84 -6.76 -6.22 29.84
CA ALA A 84 -7.76 -7.02 30.56
C ALA A 84 -7.17 -7.74 31.78
N ALA A 85 -5.94 -8.25 31.66
CA ALA A 85 -5.25 -8.90 32.77
C ALA A 85 -4.91 -7.93 33.91
N SER A 86 -4.55 -6.67 33.59
CA SER A 86 -4.26 -5.64 34.59
C SER A 86 -5.49 -5.04 35.27
N ALA A 87 -6.68 -5.17 34.67
CA ALA A 87 -7.93 -4.67 35.25
C ALA A 87 -8.62 -5.67 36.20
N SER A 88 -8.11 -6.91 36.26
CA SER A 88 -8.69 -8.02 37.03
C SER A 88 -7.93 -8.34 38.32
N GLY A 89 -6.88 -7.58 38.64
CA GLY A 89 -6.06 -7.73 39.86
C GLY A 89 -5.97 -6.43 40.63
#